data_AF-A0A7R9TP62-F1
#
_entry.id   AF-A0A7R9TP62-F1
#
_cell.length_a   1.000
_cell.length_b   1.000
_cell.length_c   1.000
_cell.angle_alpha   90.00
_cell.angle_beta   90.00
_cell.angle_gamma   90.00
#
_symmetry.space_group_name_H-M   'P 1'
#
loop_
_entity.id
_entity.type
_entity.pdbx_description
1 polymer ?
#
loop_
_entity_poly.entity_id
_entity_poly.type
_entity_poly.pdbx_seq_one_letter_code
_entity_poly.pdbx_strand_id
1 'polypeptide(L)'
;ELPVKCNSALPLEVTSRDLINVGMSQEQKSVQPVHSSTPGEDSKGILLAKLGRNQEIKLRCIARKGIGKDHAKWNPTATTTYQFLPEITINDALVSTLSLKERQEYVEAWTAKPDRPVVRLNPQTHAIEVVDAEAYNYDEEEKLWAEEHGKPGLAEIVQRQDTFIFTVESTGVLKPEQILLSAIESLSAKLTNLTSAMQLWGRDVGE
;
A
#
# COMPACT_ATOMS: atom_id res chain seq x y z
N GLU A 1 11.42 2.09 -28.16
CA GLU A 1 12.81 2.45 -28.54
C GLU A 1 13.19 3.75 -27.87
N LEU A 2 14.48 4.01 -27.68
CA LEU A 2 14.97 5.28 -27.14
C LEU A 2 16.20 5.71 -27.96
N PRO A 3 15.97 6.45 -29.06
CA PRO A 3 17.02 7.01 -29.91
C PRO A 3 17.24 8.50 -29.58
N VAL A 4 18.13 8.80 -28.64
CA VAL A 4 18.39 10.18 -28.16
C VAL A 4 19.86 10.54 -28.28
N LYS A 5 20.14 11.77 -28.74
CA LYS A 5 21.51 12.30 -28.89
C LYS A 5 21.59 13.74 -28.40
N CYS A 6 22.59 14.03 -27.57
CA CYS A 6 22.84 15.38 -27.09
C CYS A 6 23.71 16.16 -28.09
N ASN A 7 23.12 17.10 -28.82
CA ASN A 7 23.86 17.99 -29.74
C ASN A 7 24.19 19.37 -29.11
N SER A 8 23.55 19.70 -27.98
CA SER A 8 23.75 20.96 -27.26
C SER A 8 25.04 20.98 -26.44
N ALA A 9 25.49 22.20 -26.10
CA ALA A 9 26.56 22.40 -25.12
C ALA A 9 26.11 22.10 -23.68
N LEU A 10 24.81 22.24 -23.40
CA LEU A 10 24.21 21.89 -22.11
C LEU A 10 23.88 20.39 -22.03
N PRO A 11 23.95 19.77 -20.84
CA PRO A 11 23.55 18.39 -20.64
C PRO A 11 22.07 18.16 -21.01
N LEU A 12 21.80 17.07 -21.74
CA LEU A 12 20.46 16.63 -22.09
C LEU A 12 19.95 15.65 -21.03
N GLU A 13 18.79 15.94 -20.43
CA GLU A 13 18.08 15.00 -19.57
C GLU A 13 17.22 14.07 -20.42
N VAL A 14 17.52 12.78 -20.36
CA VAL A 14 16.77 11.73 -21.04
C VAL A 14 15.82 11.10 -20.05
N THR A 15 14.53 11.09 -20.38
CA THR A 15 13.44 10.66 -19.50
C THR A 15 12.63 9.52 -20.08
N SER A 16 11.75 8.93 -19.28
CA SER A 16 10.76 7.95 -19.72
C SER A 16 9.86 8.43 -20.87
N ARG A 17 9.69 9.75 -21.07
CA ARG A 17 8.89 10.30 -22.16
C ARG A 17 9.59 10.23 -23.52
N ASP A 18 10.90 10.06 -23.52
CA ASP A 18 11.68 9.87 -24.74
C ASP A 18 11.56 8.43 -25.28
N LEU A 19 10.91 7.52 -24.53
CA LEU A 19 10.60 6.17 -24.99
C LEU A 19 9.48 6.20 -26.04
N ILE A 20 9.83 5.79 -27.25
CA ILE A 20 8.92 5.72 -28.38
C ILE A 20 8.34 4.31 -28.48
N ASN A 21 7.02 4.19 -28.48
CA ASN A 21 6.37 2.92 -28.78
C ASN A 21 6.37 2.65 -30.29
N VAL A 22 6.96 1.53 -30.70
CA VAL A 22 7.07 1.08 -32.11
C VAL A 22 6.20 -0.15 -32.39
N GLY A 23 5.18 -0.39 -31.56
CA GLY A 23 4.24 -1.50 -31.67
C GLY A 23 3.42 -1.47 -32.97
N MET A 24 3.15 -2.65 -33.52
CA MET A 24 2.48 -2.77 -34.83
C MET A 24 0.95 -2.88 -34.69
N SER A 25 0.46 -3.63 -33.69
CA SER A 25 -0.98 -3.78 -33.41
C SER A 25 -1.55 -2.62 -32.58
N GLN A 26 -2.88 -2.46 -32.60
CA GLN A 26 -3.58 -1.43 -31.83
C GLN A 26 -3.39 -1.62 -30.31
N GLU A 27 -3.44 -2.86 -29.82
CA GLU A 27 -3.17 -3.20 -28.42
C GLU A 27 -1.73 -2.87 -28.00
N GLN A 28 -0.76 -3.15 -28.87
CA GLN A 28 0.63 -2.78 -28.58
C GLN A 28 0.81 -1.27 -28.52
N LYS A 29 0.10 -0.50 -29.36
CA LYS A 29 0.15 0.96 -29.37
C LYS A 29 -0.46 1.60 -28.12
N SER A 30 -1.40 0.93 -27.45
CA SER A 30 -1.95 1.42 -26.17
C SER A 30 -1.01 1.25 -24.98
N VAL A 31 0.04 0.42 -25.10
CA VAL A 31 1.05 0.28 -24.03
C VAL A 31 1.95 1.51 -24.00
N GLN A 32 1.96 2.24 -22.91
CA GLN A 32 2.83 3.41 -22.73
C GLN A 32 3.52 3.32 -21.36
N PRO A 33 4.70 3.93 -21.19
CA PRO A 33 5.33 4.02 -19.88
C PRO A 33 4.43 4.79 -18.91
N VAL A 34 4.42 4.38 -17.65
CA VAL A 34 3.76 5.14 -16.58
C VAL A 34 4.67 6.32 -16.21
N HIS A 35 4.14 7.55 -16.24
CA HIS A 35 4.91 8.78 -15.99
C HIS A 35 4.56 9.48 -14.68
N SER A 36 3.33 9.29 -14.19
CA SER A 36 2.84 9.78 -12.89
C SER A 36 1.73 8.86 -12.38
N SER A 37 1.61 8.77 -11.06
CA SER A 37 0.47 8.13 -10.39
C SER A 37 -0.79 9.00 -10.43
N THR A 38 -0.63 10.33 -10.58
CA THR A 38 -1.71 11.31 -10.57
C THR A 38 -2.10 11.73 -12.00
N PRO A 39 -3.36 11.55 -12.42
CA PRO A 39 -3.85 12.04 -13.71
C PRO A 39 -3.86 13.58 -13.76
N GLY A 40 -3.32 14.17 -14.85
CA GLY A 40 -3.39 15.62 -15.10
C GLY A 40 -2.22 16.43 -14.57
N GLU A 41 -1.25 15.82 -13.89
CA GLU A 41 -0.01 16.49 -13.52
C GLU A 41 0.99 16.38 -14.68
N ASP A 42 1.50 17.53 -15.14
CA ASP A 42 2.56 17.61 -16.14
C ASP A 42 3.90 17.16 -15.53
N SER A 43 4.01 15.84 -15.31
CA SER A 43 5.26 15.21 -14.90
C SER A 43 6.26 15.27 -16.04
N LYS A 44 7.50 15.70 -15.73
CA LYS A 44 8.65 15.64 -16.67
C LYS A 44 9.01 14.20 -17.07
N GLY A 45 8.38 13.19 -16.47
CA GLY A 45 8.70 11.78 -16.61
C GLY A 45 9.87 11.37 -15.72
N ILE A 46 10.09 10.06 -15.61
CA ILE A 46 11.19 9.48 -14.82
C ILE A 46 12.51 9.76 -15.55
N LEU A 47 13.47 10.41 -14.89
CA LEU A 47 14.82 10.60 -15.43
C LEU A 47 15.52 9.23 -15.57
N LEU A 48 15.99 8.92 -16.78
CA LEU A 48 16.70 7.66 -17.09
C LEU A 48 18.21 7.87 -17.16
N ALA A 49 18.65 8.96 -17.82
CA ALA A 49 20.06 9.27 -18.00
C ALA A 49 20.27 10.78 -18.22
N LYS A 50 21.51 11.24 -18.02
CA LYS A 50 21.95 12.57 -18.45
C LYS A 50 23.08 12.42 -19.46
N LEU A 51 22.95 13.07 -20.61
CA LEU A 51 23.91 13.00 -21.71
C LEU A 51 24.68 14.31 -21.83
N GLY A 52 26.00 14.23 -21.90
CA GLY A 52 26.87 15.32 -22.30
C GLY A 52 26.92 15.49 -23.82
N ARG A 53 27.52 16.59 -24.27
CA ARG A 53 27.66 16.90 -25.70
C ARG A 53 28.24 15.71 -26.48
N ASN A 54 27.60 15.39 -27.60
CA ASN A 54 27.91 14.29 -28.52
C ASN A 54 27.68 12.87 -27.97
N GLN A 55 27.16 12.69 -26.76
CA GLN A 55 26.73 11.38 -26.28
C GLN A 55 25.37 10.99 -26.88
N GLU A 56 25.17 9.69 -27.10
CA GLU A 56 23.98 9.12 -27.72
C GLU A 56 23.57 7.83 -27.01
N ILE A 57 22.27 7.61 -26.86
CA ILE A 57 21.67 6.34 -26.50
C ILE A 57 20.81 5.87 -27.66
N LYS A 58 21.05 4.64 -28.12
CA LYS A 58 20.20 3.91 -29.06
C LYS A 58 19.88 2.56 -28.46
N LEU A 59 18.67 2.41 -27.92
CA LEU A 59 18.22 1.15 -27.35
C LEU A 59 16.84 0.74 -27.86
N ARG A 60 16.65 -0.58 -27.95
CA ARG A 60 15.36 -1.21 -28.22
C ARG A 60 14.99 -2.09 -27.04
N CYS A 61 13.94 -1.68 -26.32
CA CYS A 61 13.34 -2.46 -25.25
C CYS A 61 12.15 -3.27 -25.77
N ILE A 62 11.96 -4.47 -25.22
CA ILE A 62 10.79 -5.31 -25.47
C ILE A 62 10.05 -5.44 -24.14
N ALA A 63 8.85 -4.86 -24.05
CA ALA A 63 7.96 -5.08 -22.91
C ALA A 63 7.31 -6.46 -23.01
N ARG A 64 7.27 -7.18 -21.89
CA ARG A 64 6.62 -8.50 -21.78
C ARG A 64 5.77 -8.53 -20.52
N LYS A 65 4.64 -9.23 -20.59
CA LYS A 65 3.83 -9.57 -19.42
C LYS A 65 4.61 -10.55 -18.55
N GLY A 66 4.61 -10.32 -17.24
CA GLY A 66 5.25 -11.19 -16.25
C GLY A 66 4.53 -11.09 -14.91
N ILE A 67 5.05 -11.79 -13.89
CA ILE A 67 4.49 -11.81 -12.54
C ILE A 67 5.52 -11.37 -11.51
N GLY A 68 5.07 -10.73 -10.42
CA GLY A 68 5.96 -10.23 -9.36
C GLY A 68 6.84 -11.30 -8.71
N LYS A 69 6.40 -12.57 -8.70
CA LYS A 69 7.19 -13.71 -8.20
C LYS A 69 8.49 -13.92 -8.99
N ASP A 70 8.45 -13.69 -10.30
CA ASP A 70 9.62 -13.88 -11.16
C ASP A 70 10.59 -12.70 -11.02
N HIS A 71 10.05 -11.48 -10.86
CA HIS A 71 10.85 -10.29 -10.62
C HIS A 71 10.01 -9.14 -10.06
N ALA A 72 10.55 -8.40 -9.09
CA ALA A 72 9.90 -7.25 -8.47
C ALA A 72 9.41 -6.14 -9.43
N LYS A 73 10.02 -5.99 -10.62
CA LYS A 73 9.60 -5.00 -11.65
C LYS A 73 8.22 -5.27 -12.24
N TRP A 74 7.70 -6.49 -12.03
CA TRP A 74 6.35 -6.89 -12.43
C TRP A 74 5.36 -6.86 -11.27
N ASN A 75 5.75 -6.36 -10.09
CA ASN A 75 4.80 -6.09 -9.03
C ASN A 75 3.97 -4.83 -9.38
N PRO A 76 2.64 -4.92 -9.54
CA PRO A 76 1.83 -3.75 -9.87
C PRO A 76 1.63 -2.79 -8.68
N THR A 77 1.95 -3.21 -7.46
CA THR A 77 1.75 -2.43 -6.23
C THR A 77 3.04 -1.80 -5.75
N ALA A 78 2.98 -0.55 -5.30
CA ALA A 78 4.05 0.08 -4.54
C ALA A 78 4.08 -0.49 -3.11
N THR A 79 2.89 -0.53 -2.48
CA THR A 79 2.68 -1.08 -1.14
C THR A 79 1.38 -1.89 -1.15
N THR A 80 1.38 -3.06 -0.53
CA THR A 80 0.14 -3.79 -0.22
C THR A 80 0.30 -4.46 1.12
N THR A 81 -0.48 -3.99 2.08
CA THR A 81 -0.44 -4.46 3.46
C THR A 81 -1.86 -4.60 3.98
N TYR A 82 -2.00 -5.29 5.09
CA TYR A 82 -3.24 -5.33 5.85
C TYR A 82 -2.94 -5.27 7.34
N GLN A 83 -3.94 -4.88 8.10
CA GLN A 83 -3.97 -5.01 9.55
C GLN A 83 -5.33 -5.52 10.00
N PHE A 84 -5.41 -6.12 11.19
CA PHE A 84 -6.69 -6.49 11.79
C PHE A 84 -7.36 -5.27 12.41
N LEU A 85 -8.69 -5.21 12.34
CA LEU A 85 -9.44 -4.20 13.06
C LEU A 85 -9.18 -4.36 14.58
N PRO A 86 -8.69 -3.33 15.28
CA PRO A 86 -8.50 -3.41 16.71
C PRO A 86 -9.84 -3.30 17.42
N GLU A 87 -10.03 -4.18 18.40
CA GLU A 87 -11.10 -4.11 19.38
C GLU A 87 -10.53 -3.47 20.64
N ILE A 88 -10.90 -2.22 20.88
CA ILE A 88 -10.37 -1.40 21.97
C ILE A 88 -11.40 -1.35 23.10
N THR A 89 -11.00 -1.84 24.27
CA THR A 89 -11.79 -1.75 25.51
C THR A 89 -11.05 -0.88 26.51
N ILE A 90 -11.68 0.22 26.92
CA ILE A 90 -11.14 1.12 27.94
C ILE A 90 -11.60 0.67 29.32
N ASN A 91 -10.69 0.60 30.28
CA ASN A 91 -11.02 0.24 31.66
C ASN A 91 -11.45 1.48 32.45
N ASP A 92 -12.76 1.75 32.46
CA ASP A 92 -13.35 2.90 33.15
C ASP A 92 -12.98 2.98 34.64
N ALA A 93 -12.84 1.82 35.31
CA ALA A 93 -12.47 1.78 36.71
C ALA A 93 -11.05 2.30 36.92
N LEU A 94 -10.08 1.93 36.08
CA LEU A 94 -8.72 2.46 36.13
C LEU A 94 -8.66 3.92 35.66
N VAL A 95 -9.37 4.28 34.60
CA VAL A 95 -9.43 5.67 34.10
C VAL A 95 -9.98 6.62 35.17
N SER A 96 -10.94 6.17 35.98
CA SER A 96 -11.49 6.97 37.08
C SER A 96 -10.43 7.38 38.12
N THR A 97 -9.35 6.58 38.24
CA THR A 97 -8.24 6.86 39.17
C THR A 97 -7.25 7.89 38.64
N LEU A 98 -7.35 8.27 37.36
CA LEU A 98 -6.51 9.28 36.73
C LEU A 98 -7.09 10.68 36.94
N SER A 99 -6.20 11.64 37.17
CA SER A 99 -6.49 13.06 37.11
C SER A 99 -6.84 13.51 35.68
N LEU A 100 -7.46 14.67 35.54
CA LEU A 100 -7.80 15.23 34.23
C LEU A 100 -6.56 15.42 33.34
N LYS A 101 -5.42 15.82 33.94
CA LYS A 101 -4.15 16.02 33.25
C LYS A 101 -3.59 14.69 32.73
N GLU A 102 -3.60 13.66 33.56
CA GLU A 102 -3.17 12.31 33.16
C GLU A 102 -4.06 11.73 32.05
N ARG A 103 -5.37 11.99 32.07
CA ARG A 103 -6.27 11.57 30.97
C ARG A 103 -5.94 12.26 29.66
N GLN A 104 -5.60 13.55 29.71
CA GLN A 104 -5.18 14.32 28.54
C GLN A 104 -3.87 13.74 27.96
N GLU A 105 -2.87 13.54 28.82
CA GLU A 105 -1.57 12.95 28.45
C GLU A 105 -1.74 11.53 27.89
N TYR A 106 -2.63 10.73 28.49
CA TYR A 106 -2.93 9.41 27.97
C TYR A 106 -3.55 9.48 26.57
N VAL A 107 -4.56 10.32 26.32
CA VAL A 107 -5.17 10.52 24.99
C VAL A 107 -4.13 10.97 23.94
N GLU A 108 -3.15 11.79 24.35
CA GLU A 108 -2.04 12.20 23.49
C GLU A 108 -1.12 11.03 23.13
N ALA A 109 -0.91 10.07 24.03
CA ALA A 109 -0.14 8.86 23.75
C ALA A 109 -0.76 7.98 22.64
N TRP A 110 -2.09 7.95 22.51
CA TRP A 110 -2.79 7.27 21.40
C TRP A 110 -2.63 7.98 20.06
N THR A 111 -2.33 9.28 20.07
CA THR A 111 -2.57 10.17 18.93
C THR A 111 -1.29 10.84 18.47
N ALA A 112 -0.47 10.12 17.69
CA ALA A 112 0.58 10.74 16.89
C ALA A 112 0.02 11.54 15.69
N LYS A 113 -1.28 11.39 15.36
CA LYS A 113 -1.93 11.94 14.16
C LYS A 113 -3.16 12.81 14.52
N PRO A 114 -3.05 14.14 14.50
CA PRO A 114 -4.14 15.04 14.92
C PRO A 114 -5.32 15.07 13.94
N ASP A 115 -5.13 14.65 12.69
CA ASP A 115 -6.13 14.60 11.63
C ASP A 115 -7.11 13.42 11.77
N ARG A 116 -6.66 12.31 12.38
CA ARG A 116 -7.46 11.09 12.56
C ARG A 116 -7.19 10.43 13.93
N PRO A 117 -7.78 10.95 15.02
CA PRO A 117 -7.53 10.46 16.38
C PRO A 117 -8.25 9.13 16.66
N VAL A 118 -7.56 8.21 17.34
CA VAL A 118 -8.11 6.91 17.76
C VAL A 118 -9.10 7.07 18.90
N VAL A 119 -8.72 7.84 19.92
CA VAL A 119 -9.54 8.15 21.10
C VAL A 119 -9.64 9.65 21.30
N ARG A 120 -10.66 10.09 22.05
CA ARG A 120 -10.81 11.48 22.48
C ARG A 120 -11.25 11.57 23.92
N LEU A 121 -10.93 12.70 24.56
CA LEU A 121 -11.49 13.05 25.85
C LEU A 121 -12.83 13.77 25.65
N ASN A 122 -13.90 13.23 26.22
CA ASN A 122 -15.21 13.88 26.21
C ASN A 122 -15.15 15.17 27.04
N PRO A 123 -15.56 16.33 26.49
CA PRO A 123 -15.42 17.62 27.17
C PRO A 123 -16.35 17.78 28.38
N GLN A 124 -17.44 17.02 28.48
CA GLN A 124 -18.43 17.11 29.57
C GLN A 124 -18.19 16.05 30.65
N THR A 125 -18.00 14.80 30.24
CA THR A 125 -17.85 13.67 31.18
C THR A 125 -16.40 13.42 31.57
N HIS A 126 -15.44 13.98 30.81
CA HIS A 126 -14.02 13.67 30.93
C HIS A 126 -13.71 12.17 30.80
N ALA A 127 -14.59 11.40 30.16
CA ALA A 127 -14.37 10.01 29.80
C ALA A 127 -13.54 9.93 28.51
N ILE A 128 -12.75 8.87 28.38
CA ILE A 128 -11.99 8.58 27.16
C ILE A 128 -12.87 7.71 26.27
N GLU A 129 -13.17 8.20 25.07
CA GLU A 129 -14.06 7.54 24.11
C GLU A 129 -13.28 7.15 22.86
N VAL A 130 -13.48 5.92 22.38
CA VAL A 130 -12.93 5.44 21.12
C VAL A 130 -13.73 6.06 19.97
N VAL A 131 -13.04 6.76 19.07
CA VAL A 131 -13.66 7.47 17.93
C VAL A 131 -13.41 6.73 16.62
N ASP A 132 -12.19 6.25 16.41
CA ASP A 132 -11.81 5.57 15.18
C ASP A 132 -10.76 4.49 15.47
N ALA A 133 -11.24 3.28 15.73
CA ALA A 133 -10.37 2.14 16.00
C ALA A 133 -9.46 1.82 14.80
N GLU A 134 -9.92 2.04 13.55
CA GLU A 134 -9.14 1.73 12.36
C GLU A 134 -7.89 2.62 12.19
N ALA A 135 -7.83 3.76 12.88
CA ALA A 135 -6.70 4.68 12.85
C ALA A 135 -5.52 4.22 13.72
N TYR A 136 -5.74 3.24 14.60
CA TYR A 136 -4.72 2.71 15.49
C TYR A 136 -3.67 1.90 14.70
N ASN A 137 -2.39 2.19 14.91
CA ASN A 137 -1.29 1.63 14.12
C ASN A 137 -0.53 0.52 14.87
N TYR A 138 -1.02 0.04 16.02
CA TYR A 138 -0.34 -0.95 16.86
C TYR A 138 1.10 -0.53 17.24
N ASP A 139 1.26 0.73 17.62
CA ASP A 139 2.54 1.28 18.11
C ASP A 139 2.79 1.00 19.59
N GLU A 140 1.77 0.55 20.35
CA GLU A 140 1.83 0.23 21.78
C GLU A 140 2.18 1.43 22.69
N GLU A 141 2.11 2.67 22.18
CA GLU A 141 2.44 3.88 22.95
C GLU A 141 1.50 4.09 24.13
N GLU A 142 0.21 3.78 23.97
CA GLU A 142 -0.77 3.85 25.04
C GLU A 142 -0.45 2.85 26.16
N LYS A 143 0.02 1.66 25.80
CA LYS A 143 0.39 0.63 26.76
C LYS A 143 1.67 1.01 27.50
N LEU A 144 2.67 1.55 26.80
CA LEU A 144 3.90 2.03 27.41
C LEU A 144 3.60 3.15 28.43
N TRP A 145 2.80 4.14 28.04
CA TRP A 145 2.36 5.21 28.94
C TRP A 145 1.69 4.64 30.20
N ALA A 146 0.78 3.67 30.01
CA ALA A 146 0.05 3.03 31.11
C ALA A 146 0.98 2.28 32.08
N GLU A 147 2.00 1.60 31.56
CA GLU A 147 3.02 0.92 32.38
C GLU A 147 3.89 1.90 33.16
N GLU A 148 4.38 2.97 32.52
CA GLU A 148 5.22 4.00 33.16
C GLU A 148 4.51 4.72 34.31
N HIS A 149 3.19 4.91 34.20
CA HIS A 149 2.37 5.55 35.23
C HIS A 149 1.84 4.55 36.27
N GLY A 150 2.24 3.28 36.21
CA GLY A 150 1.81 2.25 37.16
C GLY A 150 0.33 1.87 37.05
N LYS A 151 -0.23 1.99 35.84
CA LYS A 151 -1.64 1.75 35.51
C LYS A 151 -1.78 0.74 34.35
N PRO A 152 -1.12 -0.43 34.41
CA PRO A 152 -1.23 -1.43 33.33
C PRO A 152 -2.69 -1.85 33.14
N GLY A 153 -3.10 -2.05 31.89
CA GLY A 153 -4.47 -2.44 31.54
C GLY A 153 -5.49 -1.30 31.55
N LEU A 154 -5.04 -0.04 31.45
CA LEU A 154 -5.93 1.11 31.19
C LEU A 154 -6.78 0.93 29.92
N ALA A 155 -6.20 0.27 28.93
CA ALA A 155 -6.91 -0.23 27.76
C ALA A 155 -6.45 -1.64 27.44
N GLU A 156 -7.37 -2.43 26.93
CA GLU A 156 -7.12 -3.73 26.32
C GLU A 156 -7.40 -3.62 24.83
N ILE A 157 -6.42 -4.03 24.02
CA ILE A 157 -6.50 -3.98 22.56
C ILE A 157 -6.35 -5.40 22.04
N VAL A 158 -7.39 -5.90 21.38
CA VAL A 158 -7.42 -7.24 20.80
C VAL A 158 -7.55 -7.12 19.28
N GLN A 159 -6.81 -7.94 18.54
CA GLN A 159 -6.93 -8.01 17.09
C GLN A 159 -8.17 -8.83 16.72
N ARG A 160 -9.15 -8.20 16.07
CA ARG A 160 -10.31 -8.91 15.53
C ARG A 160 -9.92 -9.66 14.24
N GLN A 161 -9.66 -10.95 14.36
CA GLN A 161 -9.05 -11.77 13.31
C GLN A 161 -9.96 -12.09 12.10
N ASP A 162 -11.25 -11.76 12.17
CA ASP A 162 -12.19 -11.93 11.06
C ASP A 162 -12.33 -10.67 10.17
N THR A 163 -11.74 -9.55 10.58
CA THR A 163 -11.91 -8.25 9.94
C THR A 163 -10.56 -7.65 9.58
N PHE A 164 -10.35 -7.42 8.29
CA PHE A 164 -9.07 -6.96 7.73
C PHE A 164 -9.23 -5.57 7.12
N ILE A 165 -8.31 -4.67 7.46
CA ILE A 165 -8.17 -3.35 6.86
C ILE A 165 -7.00 -3.43 5.88
N PHE A 166 -7.29 -3.37 4.58
CA PHE A 166 -6.26 -3.43 3.53
C PHE A 166 -5.84 -2.03 3.09
N THR A 167 -4.53 -1.86 2.89
CA THR A 167 -3.95 -0.70 2.21
C THR A 167 -3.31 -1.17 0.92
N VAL A 168 -3.78 -0.66 -0.22
CA VAL A 168 -3.28 -1.02 -1.56
C VAL A 168 -2.88 0.24 -2.31
N GLU A 169 -1.58 0.39 -2.53
CA GLU A 169 -1.01 1.48 -3.31
C GLU A 169 -0.52 0.95 -4.66
N SER A 170 -1.02 1.54 -5.75
CA SER A 170 -0.59 1.17 -7.10
C SER A 170 0.68 1.90 -7.51
N THR A 171 1.48 1.25 -8.37
CA THR A 171 2.59 1.90 -9.11
C THR A 171 2.11 2.79 -10.26
N GLY A 172 0.79 2.84 -10.53
CA GLY A 172 0.16 3.57 -11.63
C GLY A 172 -0.08 2.73 -12.89
N VAL A 173 0.37 1.47 -12.92
CA VAL A 173 0.14 0.55 -14.05
C VAL A 173 -1.34 0.11 -14.14
N LEU A 174 -1.98 -0.11 -12.99
CA LEU A 174 -3.38 -0.49 -12.85
C LEU A 174 -4.02 0.34 -11.73
N LYS A 175 -5.34 0.53 -11.73
CA LYS A 175 -6.00 1.13 -10.57
C LYS A 175 -5.98 0.16 -9.37
N PRO A 176 -5.90 0.65 -8.11
CA PRO A 176 -5.89 -0.22 -6.93
C PRO A 176 -7.04 -1.24 -6.89
N GLU A 177 -8.24 -0.84 -7.28
CA GLU A 177 -9.43 -1.72 -7.29
C GLU A 177 -9.27 -2.85 -8.30
N GLN A 178 -8.65 -2.56 -9.46
CA GLN A 178 -8.37 -3.57 -10.49
C GLN A 178 -7.30 -4.56 -10.03
N ILE A 179 -6.31 -4.12 -9.25
CA ILE A 179 -5.30 -5.00 -8.67
C ILE A 179 -5.97 -6.00 -7.73
N LEU A 180 -6.85 -5.52 -6.84
CA LEU A 180 -7.58 -6.37 -5.91
C LEU A 180 -8.47 -7.39 -6.63
N LEU A 181 -9.26 -6.96 -7.61
CA LEU A 181 -10.10 -7.86 -8.41
C LEU A 181 -9.27 -8.91 -9.15
N SER A 182 -8.16 -8.50 -9.78
CA SER A 182 -7.25 -9.43 -10.48
C SER A 182 -6.62 -10.46 -9.52
N ALA A 183 -6.36 -10.07 -8.27
CA ALA A 183 -5.83 -10.97 -7.25
C ALA A 183 -6.87 -12.03 -6.84
N ILE A 184 -8.12 -11.64 -6.64
CA ILE A 184 -9.24 -12.54 -6.36
C ILE A 184 -9.46 -13.52 -7.52
N GLU A 185 -9.47 -13.02 -8.75
CA GLU A 185 -9.58 -13.85 -9.96
C GLU A 185 -8.43 -14.86 -10.05
N SER A 186 -7.20 -14.42 -9.76
CA SER A 186 -6.02 -15.29 -9.77
C SER A 186 -6.11 -16.40 -8.71
N LEU A 187 -6.65 -16.11 -7.53
CA LEU A 187 -6.90 -17.11 -6.49
C LEU A 187 -8.00 -18.09 -6.92
N SER A 188 -9.12 -17.58 -7.43
CA SER A 188 -10.23 -18.38 -7.95
C SER A 188 -9.79 -19.34 -9.05
N ALA A 189 -9.00 -18.87 -10.01
CA ALA A 189 -8.43 -19.70 -11.07
C ALA A 189 -7.53 -20.82 -10.51
N LYS A 190 -6.70 -20.53 -9.50
CA LYS A 190 -5.86 -21.55 -8.85
C LYS A 190 -6.70 -22.63 -8.17
N LEU A 191 -7.76 -22.24 -7.46
CA LEU A 191 -8.67 -23.18 -6.80
C LEU A 191 -9.43 -24.05 -7.82
N THR A 192 -9.88 -23.44 -8.92
CA THR A 192 -10.55 -24.14 -10.02
C THR A 192 -9.63 -25.16 -10.69
N ASN A 193 -8.38 -24.77 -10.93
CA ASN A 193 -7.36 -25.66 -11.51
C ASN A 193 -7.08 -26.84 -10.59
N LEU A 194 -6.92 -26.59 -9.28
CA LEU A 194 -6.71 -27.65 -8.29
C LEU A 194 -7.91 -28.61 -8.25
N THR A 195 -9.13 -28.07 -8.22
CA THR A 195 -10.37 -28.87 -8.21
C THR A 195 -10.45 -29.76 -9.44
N SER A 196 -10.15 -29.23 -10.62
CA SER A 196 -10.16 -29.97 -11.88
C SER A 196 -9.12 -31.09 -11.87
N ALA A 197 -7.92 -30.82 -11.37
CA ALA A 197 -6.86 -31.82 -11.25
C ALA A 197 -7.24 -32.95 -10.27
N MET A 198 -7.86 -32.62 -9.13
CA MET A 198 -8.34 -33.61 -8.17
C MET A 198 -9.45 -34.50 -8.75
N GLN A 199 -10.36 -33.94 -9.55
CA GLN A 199 -11.41 -34.71 -10.21
C GLN A 199 -10.87 -35.69 -11.24
N LEU A 200 -9.85 -35.30 -12.01
CA LEU A 200 -9.18 -36.19 -12.95
C LEU A 200 -8.47 -37.32 -12.18
N TRP A 201 -7.71 -36.98 -11.15
CA TRP A 201 -7.01 -37.97 -10.32
C TRP A 201 -7.96 -38.97 -9.66
N GLY A 202 -9.10 -38.52 -9.14
CA GLY A 202 -10.11 -39.42 -8.54
C GLY A 202 -10.75 -40.40 -9.52
N ARG A 203 -10.70 -40.12 -10.83
CA ARG A 203 -11.12 -41.07 -11.88
C ARG A 203 -10.05 -42.10 -12.17
N ASP A 204 -8.78 -41.69 -12.21
CA ASP A 204 -7.64 -42.57 -12.52
C ASP A 204 -7.29 -43.55 -11.39
N VAL A 205 -7.68 -43.26 -10.14
CA VAL A 205 -7.46 -44.14 -8.97
C VAL A 205 -8.66 -45.06 -8.71
N GLY A 206 -9.76 -44.89 -9.47
CA GLY A 206 -10.97 -45.70 -9.39
C GLY A 206 -11.02 -46.91 -10.34
N GLU A 207 -9.98 -47.12 -11.15
CA GLU A 207 -9.71 -48.35 -11.93
C GLU A 207 -8.56 -49.16 -11.31
#